data_AF-A0A7V0IFQ5-F1
#
_entry.id   AF-A0A7V0IFQ5-F1
#
_cell.length_a   1.000
_cell.length_b   1.000
_cell.length_c   1.000
_cell.angle_alpha   90.00
_cell.angle_beta   90.00
_cell.angle_gamma   90.00
#
_symmetry.space_group_name_H-M   'P 1'
#
loop_
_entity.id
_entity.type
_entity.pdbx_description
1 polymer ?
#
loop_
_entity_poly.entity_id
_entity_poly.type
_entity_poly.pdbx_seq_one_letter_code
_entity_poly.pdbx_strand_id
1 'polypeptide(L)' 'IPAMRENIARLCGLDISRVSVKARTNEGLGEIGRGEAIACQCVALVEE' A
#
# COMPACT_ATOMS: atom_id res chain seq x y z
N ILE A 1 5.88 7.41 -2.59
CA ILE A 1 5.34 6.79 -1.34
C ILE A 1 4.80 7.83 -0.36
N PRO A 2 5.49 8.96 -0.04
CA PRO A 2 4.98 9.96 0.92
C PRO A 2 3.53 10.39 0.64
N ALA A 3 3.24 10.80 -0.61
CA ALA A 3 1.89 11.19 -1.03
C ALA A 3 0.81 10.10 -0.87
N MET A 4 1.16 8.81 -1.02
CA MET A 4 0.20 7.71 -0.81
C MET A 4 -0.16 7.59 0.67
N ARG A 5 0.85 7.66 1.54
CA ARG A 5 0.66 7.61 3.00
C ARG A 5 -0.19 8.79 3.49
N GLU A 6 0.11 10.00 3.02
CA GLU A 6 -0.65 11.22 3.33
C GLU A 6 -2.11 11.11 2.90
N ASN A 7 -2.36 10.65 1.68
CA ASN A 7 -3.72 10.48 1.17
C ASN A 7 -4.53 9.46 1.96
N ILE A 8 -3.94 8.29 2.26
CA ILE A 8 -4.61 7.26 3.07
C ILE A 8 -4.88 7.79 4.48
N ALA A 9 -3.88 8.40 5.13
CA ALA A 9 -4.01 8.98 6.46
C ALA A 9 -5.14 10.02 6.51
N ARG A 10 -5.18 10.95 5.55
CA ARG A 10 -6.23 11.97 5.43
C ARG A 10 -7.61 11.36 5.21
N LEU A 11 -7.75 10.38 4.31
CA LEU A 11 -9.03 9.74 4.01
C LEU A 11 -9.57 8.92 5.20
N CYS A 12 -8.69 8.31 5.98
CA CYS A 12 -9.05 7.50 7.15
C CYS A 12 -9.08 8.28 8.46
N GLY A 13 -8.73 9.58 8.47
CA GLY A 13 -8.66 10.38 9.69
C GLY A 13 -7.56 9.95 10.66
N LEU A 14 -6.46 9.39 10.14
CA LEU A 14 -5.35 8.85 10.93
C LEU A 14 -4.13 9.77 10.90
N ASP A 15 -3.27 9.67 11.91
CA ASP A 15 -1.93 10.24 11.85
C ASP A 15 -1.07 9.48 10.82
N ILE A 16 -0.22 10.20 10.07
CA ILE A 16 0.61 9.61 9.02
C ILE A 16 1.62 8.57 9.54
N SER A 17 2.02 8.66 10.81
CA SER A 17 2.86 7.65 11.46
C SER A 17 2.17 6.29 11.59
N ARG A 18 0.83 6.26 11.57
CA ARG A 18 0.02 5.03 11.61
C ARG A 18 -0.22 4.39 10.25
N VAL A 19 0.25 5.00 9.16
CA VAL A 19 0.11 4.46 7.80
C VAL A 19 1.48 4.08 7.25
N SER A 20 1.63 2.80 6.85
CA SER A 20 2.82 2.31 6.16
C SER A 20 2.46 1.82 4.76
N VAL A 21 3.31 2.12 3.77
CA VAL A 21 3.16 1.65 2.39
C VAL A 21 4.52 1.18 1.92
N LYS A 22 4.58 -0.04 1.38
CA LYS A 22 5.78 -0.65 0.82
C LYS A 22 5.48 -1.08 -0.61
N ALA A 23 6.49 -1.02 -1.46
CA ALA A 23 6.42 -1.52 -2.83
C ALA A 23 7.47 -2.62 -3.01
N ARG A 24 7.11 -3.67 -3.73
CA ARG A 24 7.97 -4.81 -4.06
C ARG A 24 7.69 -5.19 -5.51
N THR A 25 8.72 -5.69 -6.20
CA THR A 25 8.51 -6.33 -7.50
C THR A 25 8.10 -7.78 -7.28
N ASN A 26 7.56 -8.42 -8.32
CA ASN A 26 7.35 -9.87 -8.32
C ASN A 26 8.53 -10.63 -8.95
N GLU A 27 9.72 -10.01 -9.01
CA GLU A 27 10.98 -10.60 -9.49
C GLU A 27 10.86 -11.30 -10.85
N GLY A 28 10.12 -10.69 -11.79
CA GLY A 28 9.89 -11.22 -13.13
C GLY A 28 8.91 -12.39 -13.24
N LEU A 29 8.30 -12.82 -12.13
CA LEU A 29 7.37 -13.95 -12.10
C LEU A 29 5.92 -13.50 -12.37
N GLY A 30 5.19 -14.28 -13.17
CA GLY A 30 3.76 -14.06 -13.44
C GLY A 30 3.43 -12.74 -14.16
N GLU A 31 2.14 -12.41 -14.25
CA GLU A 31 1.62 -11.21 -14.93
C GLU A 31 2.15 -9.91 -14.30
N ILE A 32 2.28 -9.88 -12.97
CA ILE A 32 2.84 -8.75 -12.23
C ILE A 32 4.33 -8.57 -12.56
N GLY A 33 5.10 -9.66 -12.62
CA GLY A 33 6.52 -9.62 -12.97
C GLY A 33 6.79 -9.23 -14.43
N ARG A 34 5.85 -9.54 -15.34
CA ARG A 34 5.88 -9.09 -16.75
C ARG A 34 5.40 -7.65 -16.96
N GLY A 35 4.90 -6.99 -15.92
CA GLY A 35 4.39 -5.62 -16.01
C GLY A 35 2.99 -5.50 -16.62
N GLU A 36 2.26 -6.62 -16.73
CA GLU A 36 0.91 -6.69 -17.29
C GLU A 36 -0.16 -6.40 -16.22
N ALA A 37 0.20 -6.48 -14.94
CA ALA A 37 -0.70 -6.30 -13.82
C ALA A 37 -0.03 -5.61 -12.63
N ILE A 38 -0.85 -5.00 -11.75
CA ILE A 38 -0.43 -4.48 -10.44
C ILE A 38 -1.36 -5.09 -9.39
N ALA A 39 -0.79 -5.55 -8.28
CA ALA A 39 -1.55 -6.03 -7.13
C ALA A 39 -1.16 -5.27 -5.86
N CYS A 40 -2.10 -5.18 -4.92
CA CYS A 40 -1.90 -4.57 -3.62
C CYS A 40 -2.57 -5.43 -2.54
N GLN A 41 -1.93 -5.56 -1.38
CA GLN A 41 -2.47 -6.23 -0.21
C GLN A 41 -2.40 -5.27 0.97
N CYS A 42 -3.40 -5.33 1.84
CA CYS A 42 -3.51 -4.44 3.00
C CYS A 42 -3.94 -5.23 4.23
N VAL A 43 -3.42 -4.84 5.39
CA VAL A 43 -3.83 -5.31 6.71
C VAL A 43 -4.05 -4.08 7.57
N ALA A 44 -5.17 -4.02 8.29
CA ALA A 44 -5.51 -2.94 9.19
C ALA A 44 -5.89 -3.49 10.57
N LEU A 45 -5.44 -2.80 11.61
CA LEU A 45 -5.91 -3.01 12.98
C LEU A 45 -7.04 -2.04 13.26
N VAL A 46 -8.14 -2.54 13.82
CA VAL A 46 -9.31 -1.74 14.23
C VAL A 46 -9.59 -1.99 15.71
N GLU A 47 -10.08 -0.97 16.38
CA GLU A 47 -10.46 -0.98 17.81
C GLU A 47 -11.91 -0.51 17.93
N GLU A 48 -12.63 -0.97 18.95
CA GLU A 48 -14.03 -0.59 19.25
C GLU A 48 -14.16 0.81 19.84
#